data_AF-A0A3M1TM80-F1
#
_entry.id   AF-A0A3M1TM80-F1
#
_cell.length_a   1.000
_cell.length_b   1.000
_cell.length_c   1.000
_cell.angle_alpha   90.00
_cell.angle_beta   90.00
_cell.angle_gamma   90.00
#
_symmetry.space_group_name_H-M   'P 1'
#
loop_
_entity.id
_entity.type
_entity.pdbx_description
1 polymer ?
#
loop_
_entity_poly.entity_id
_entity_poly.type
_entity_poly.pdbx_seq_one_letter_code
_entity_poly.pdbx_strand_id
1 'polypeptide(L)'
;MPHLNPTHLAQRPAASRRRLPAVLLAAPLFLAVACGPAGQPDGGSDGGSNAPYTCDENDVCVLSGTITDDITLTADKKWLLRGGVFIGDDVEETVLTIEPGTTIYGEERSTGFLVITRHSKIMAEGTPEAPIVFTSSKAPGSRARGDWGGLILNGNAQVNTGDEAYGEGGTGWYGGTDDDDSSGVLRYVRVE
;
A
#
# COMPACT_ATOMS: atom_id res chain seq x y z
N MET A 1 71.82 -8.15 16.06
CA MET A 1 71.07 -7.71 17.26
C MET A 1 69.86 -6.91 16.79
N PRO A 2 68.70 -7.11 17.42
CA PRO A 2 67.40 -7.41 16.80
C PRO A 2 66.54 -6.13 16.64
N HIS A 3 65.38 -6.08 15.99
CA HIS A 3 64.18 -6.89 16.25
C HIS A 3 63.15 -6.63 15.14
N LEU A 4 62.82 -7.66 14.35
CA LEU A 4 61.58 -7.67 13.56
C LEU A 4 60.45 -8.10 14.51
N ASN A 5 59.29 -7.45 14.41
CA ASN A 5 58.10 -7.76 15.19
C ASN A 5 56.97 -8.23 14.24
N PRO A 6 56.63 -9.53 14.22
CA PRO A 6 55.47 -10.03 13.50
C PRO A 6 54.39 -10.49 14.48
N THR A 7 53.24 -9.84 14.51
CA THR A 7 51.96 -10.34 15.07
C THR A 7 50.89 -9.31 14.69
N HIS A 8 49.73 -9.62 14.10
CA HIS A 8 48.75 -10.61 14.55
C HIS A 8 47.79 -10.92 13.39
N LEU A 9 47.97 -12.05 12.70
CA LEU A 9 46.95 -12.63 11.82
C LEU A 9 45.97 -13.39 12.71
N ALA A 10 44.77 -12.84 12.91
CA ALA A 10 43.70 -13.50 13.63
C ALA A 10 43.22 -14.73 12.83
N GLN A 11 43.60 -15.92 13.29
CA GLN A 11 43.07 -17.19 12.80
C GLN A 11 41.61 -17.35 13.25
N ARG A 12 40.69 -17.41 12.29
CA ARG A 12 39.28 -17.77 12.55
C ARG A 12 39.22 -19.27 12.84
N PRO A 13 38.66 -19.73 13.98
CA PRO A 13 38.52 -21.15 14.23
C PRO A 13 37.47 -21.77 13.30
N ALA A 14 37.83 -22.87 12.65
CA ALA A 14 36.95 -23.68 11.83
C ALA A 14 35.86 -24.33 12.70
N ALA A 15 34.59 -24.11 12.36
CA ALA A 15 33.45 -24.70 13.04
C ALA A 15 33.38 -26.22 12.79
N SER A 16 33.61 -27.01 13.85
CA SER A 16 33.45 -28.46 13.86
C SER A 16 31.95 -28.83 13.84
N ARG A 17 31.49 -29.44 12.75
CA ARG A 17 30.12 -29.96 12.63
C ARG A 17 29.99 -31.26 13.42
N ARG A 18 29.48 -31.18 14.66
CA ARG A 18 29.05 -32.36 15.42
C ARG A 18 27.64 -32.77 14.96
N ARG A 19 27.52 -33.99 14.42
CA ARG A 19 26.24 -34.61 14.10
C ARG A 19 25.57 -35.07 15.41
N LEU A 20 24.41 -34.50 15.73
CA LEU A 20 23.56 -34.93 16.85
C LEU A 20 22.69 -36.12 16.41
N PRO A 21 22.48 -37.14 17.25
CA PRO A 21 21.57 -38.24 16.94
C PRO A 21 20.11 -37.78 17.11
N ALA A 22 19.27 -38.13 16.14
CA ALA A 22 17.83 -37.89 16.20
C ALA A 22 17.19 -38.79 17.26
N VAL A 23 16.64 -38.18 18.31
CA VAL A 23 15.80 -38.86 19.30
C VAL A 23 14.34 -38.60 18.92
N LEU A 24 13.66 -39.65 18.46
CA LEU A 24 12.23 -39.63 18.14
C LEU A 24 11.45 -39.76 19.46
N LEU A 25 10.79 -38.69 19.92
CA LEU A 25 9.80 -38.75 21.01
C LEU A 25 8.40 -38.86 20.41
N ALA A 26 7.70 -39.96 20.68
CA ALA A 26 6.29 -40.13 20.39
C ALA A 26 5.45 -39.38 21.44
N ALA A 27 4.58 -38.46 21.01
CA ALA A 27 3.63 -37.75 21.87
C ALA A 27 2.26 -38.45 21.84
N PRO A 28 1.55 -38.57 22.99
CA PRO A 28 0.23 -39.20 23.02
C PRO A 28 -0.86 -38.25 22.47
N LEU A 29 -1.75 -38.83 21.68
CA LEU A 29 -2.92 -38.19 21.08
C LEU A 29 -4.02 -38.03 22.15
N PHE A 30 -4.30 -36.80 22.58
CA PHE A 30 -5.46 -36.49 23.42
C PHE A 30 -6.64 -36.07 22.53
N LEU A 31 -7.71 -36.86 22.56
CA LEU A 31 -8.98 -36.55 21.90
C LEU A 31 -9.86 -35.77 22.89
N ALA A 32 -10.02 -34.46 22.68
CA ALA A 32 -10.98 -33.65 23.41
C ALA A 32 -12.21 -33.40 22.53
N VAL A 33 -13.34 -33.99 22.91
CA VAL A 33 -14.67 -33.63 22.39
C VAL A 33 -15.19 -32.49 23.26
N ALA A 34 -15.39 -31.32 22.66
CA ALA A 34 -16.11 -30.21 23.27
C ALA A 34 -17.32 -29.89 22.38
N CYS A 35 -18.52 -30.03 22.95
CA CYS A 35 -19.76 -29.52 22.38
C CYS A 35 -20.13 -28.25 23.16
N GLY A 36 -20.27 -27.12 22.47
CA GLY A 36 -20.70 -25.82 23.02
C GLY A 36 -21.56 -25.08 21.99
N PRO A 37 -22.57 -24.30 22.42
CA PRO A 37 -23.76 -24.01 21.62
C PRO A 37 -23.62 -22.80 20.69
N ALA A 38 -24.36 -22.90 19.57
CA ALA A 38 -25.08 -21.89 18.81
C ALA A 38 -24.56 -20.43 18.76
N GLY A 39 -24.26 -20.00 17.53
CA GLY A 39 -24.63 -18.68 17.01
C GLY A 39 -23.60 -17.57 17.21
N GLN A 40 -22.50 -17.62 16.45
CA GLN A 40 -21.66 -16.44 16.21
C GLN A 40 -22.10 -15.83 14.87
N PRO A 41 -22.44 -14.54 14.77
CA PRO A 41 -22.69 -13.92 13.48
C PRO A 41 -21.36 -13.87 12.73
N ASP A 42 -21.36 -14.44 11.53
CA ASP A 42 -20.21 -14.48 10.63
C ASP A 42 -19.85 -13.06 10.23
N GLY A 43 -18.87 -12.47 10.92
CA GLY A 43 -18.20 -11.25 10.47
C GLY A 43 -17.44 -11.60 9.19
N GLY A 44 -17.97 -11.15 8.06
CA GLY A 44 -17.40 -11.35 6.73
C GLY A 44 -15.93 -10.93 6.72
N SER A 45 -15.04 -11.92 6.74
CA SER A 45 -13.61 -11.73 6.57
C SER A 45 -13.31 -11.77 5.09
N ASP A 46 -13.70 -10.72 4.37
CA ASP A 46 -13.39 -10.59 2.95
C ASP A 46 -12.00 -9.97 2.79
N GLY A 47 -10.99 -10.85 2.75
CA GLY A 47 -9.62 -10.50 2.40
C GLY A 47 -8.61 -11.42 3.06
N GLY A 48 -7.95 -12.26 2.27
CA GLY A 48 -6.83 -13.09 2.72
C GLY A 48 -5.77 -12.26 3.46
N SER A 49 -4.98 -12.94 4.30
CA SER A 49 -4.07 -12.39 5.30
C SER A 49 -2.97 -11.40 4.83
N ASN A 50 -3.01 -10.90 3.59
CA ASN A 50 -2.01 -10.02 2.97
C ASN A 50 -2.61 -8.79 2.24
N ALA A 51 -3.87 -8.42 2.47
CA ALA A 51 -4.40 -7.19 1.85
C ALA A 51 -3.58 -5.95 2.30
N PRO A 52 -3.23 -4.99 1.40
CA PRO A 52 -2.42 -3.82 1.74
C PRO A 52 -3.22 -2.72 2.45
N TYR A 53 -4.29 -3.09 3.15
CA TYR A 53 -5.19 -2.23 3.91
C TYR A 53 -5.74 -2.97 5.12
N THR A 54 -6.27 -2.22 6.08
CA THR A 54 -6.99 -2.78 7.24
C THR A 54 -8.41 -2.24 7.27
N CYS A 55 -9.41 -3.13 7.41
CA CYS A 55 -10.82 -2.75 7.51
C CYS A 55 -11.35 -2.96 8.92
N ASP A 56 -12.27 -2.09 9.36
CA ASP A 56 -13.01 -2.26 10.60
C ASP A 56 -14.39 -2.91 10.39
N GLU A 57 -15.13 -3.10 11.48
CA GLU A 57 -16.48 -3.68 11.50
C GLU A 57 -17.56 -2.81 10.81
N ASN A 58 -17.21 -1.59 10.41
CA ASN A 58 -18.10 -0.64 9.73
C ASN A 58 -17.73 -0.44 8.25
N ASP A 59 -16.95 -1.38 7.69
CA ASP A 59 -16.44 -1.36 6.31
C ASP A 59 -15.59 -0.12 5.98
N VAL A 60 -14.92 0.46 6.98
CA VAL A 60 -13.92 1.51 6.77
C VAL A 60 -12.55 0.86 6.61
N CYS A 61 -12.03 0.90 5.39
CA CYS A 61 -10.73 0.34 5.02
C CYS A 61 -9.68 1.44 4.89
N VAL A 62 -8.59 1.31 5.64
CA VAL A 62 -7.50 2.30 5.69
C VAL A 62 -6.35 1.87 4.79
N LEU A 63 -6.00 2.74 3.83
CA LEU A 63 -4.81 2.65 2.99
C LEU A 63 -3.72 3.57 3.55
N SER A 64 -2.48 3.11 3.54
CA SER A 64 -1.33 3.87 4.05
C SER A 64 -0.02 3.38 3.45
N GLY A 65 0.94 4.29 3.25
CA GLY A 65 2.29 3.92 2.80
C GLY A 65 2.32 3.53 1.33
N THR A 66 3.31 2.71 0.97
CA THR A 66 3.52 2.25 -0.40
C THR A 66 2.85 0.90 -0.63
N ILE A 67 2.08 0.80 -1.70
CA ILE A 67 1.38 -0.39 -2.15
C ILE A 67 1.99 -0.79 -3.48
N THR A 68 2.58 -1.99 -3.54
CA THR A 68 3.29 -2.53 -4.72
C THR A 68 2.57 -3.71 -5.37
N ASP A 69 1.40 -4.08 -4.84
CA ASP A 69 0.53 -5.10 -5.40
C ASP A 69 -0.73 -4.43 -5.96
N ASP A 70 -1.24 -4.95 -7.06
CA ASP A 70 -2.50 -4.48 -7.63
C ASP A 70 -3.63 -4.54 -6.60
N ILE A 71 -4.48 -3.52 -6.61
CA ILE A 71 -5.59 -3.38 -5.66
C ILE A 71 -6.84 -2.86 -6.36
N THR A 72 -8.00 -3.38 -5.94
CA THR A 72 -9.31 -2.88 -6.35
C THR A 72 -10.06 -2.26 -5.18
N LEU A 73 -10.51 -1.02 -5.33
CA LEU A 73 -11.35 -0.32 -4.36
C LEU A 73 -12.82 -0.41 -4.78
N THR A 74 -13.60 -1.15 -4.00
CA THR A 74 -14.99 -1.48 -4.26
C THR A 74 -15.97 -0.49 -3.61
N ALA A 75 -17.18 -0.37 -4.15
CA ALA A 75 -18.16 0.64 -3.72
C ALA A 75 -18.90 0.29 -2.41
N ASP A 76 -18.80 -0.96 -1.95
CA ASP A 76 -19.39 -1.44 -0.69
C ASP A 76 -18.58 -1.00 0.55
N LYS A 77 -17.36 -0.46 0.36
CA LYS A 77 -16.44 -0.05 1.42
C LYS A 77 -16.21 1.47 1.40
N LYS A 78 -15.83 2.01 2.55
CA LYS A 78 -15.31 3.38 2.67
C LYS A 78 -13.80 3.32 2.72
N TRP A 79 -13.13 3.98 1.78
CA TRP A 79 -11.68 3.95 1.69
C TRP A 79 -11.10 5.21 2.32
N LEU A 80 -10.25 5.07 3.33
CA LEU A 80 -9.59 6.18 4.01
C LEU A 80 -8.09 6.19 3.69
N LEU A 81 -7.61 7.27 3.07
CA LEU A 81 -6.18 7.53 2.84
C LEU A 81 -5.58 8.14 4.11
N ARG A 82 -4.65 7.43 4.75
CA ARG A 82 -3.94 7.90 5.95
C ARG A 82 -2.48 8.20 5.61
N GLY A 83 -2.10 9.47 5.77
CA GLY A 83 -0.81 9.99 5.31
C GLY A 83 -0.68 9.91 3.79
N GLY A 84 0.57 9.82 3.31
CA GLY A 84 0.83 9.56 1.90
C GLY A 84 0.57 8.10 1.56
N VAL A 85 -0.33 7.87 0.60
CA VAL A 85 -0.60 6.56 -0.01
C VAL A 85 0.00 6.57 -1.41
N PHE A 86 0.92 5.66 -1.67
CA PHE A 86 1.64 5.56 -2.95
C PHE A 86 1.28 4.24 -3.62
N ILE A 87 0.80 4.32 -4.86
CA ILE A 87 0.59 3.16 -5.72
C ILE A 87 1.84 3.01 -6.58
N GLY A 88 2.56 1.91 -6.38
CA GLY A 88 3.85 1.61 -6.95
C GLY A 88 5.03 2.19 -6.19
N ASP A 89 6.21 1.71 -6.56
CA ASP A 89 7.51 2.07 -6.00
C ASP A 89 8.47 2.64 -7.05
N ASP A 90 7.93 3.13 -8.17
CA ASP A 90 8.69 3.75 -9.26
C ASP A 90 9.54 2.75 -10.08
N VAL A 91 9.29 1.44 -9.95
CA VAL A 91 10.04 0.39 -10.67
C VAL A 91 9.12 -0.47 -11.53
N GLU A 92 8.18 -1.19 -10.92
CA GLU A 92 7.27 -2.09 -11.61
C GLU A 92 5.86 -1.48 -11.69
N GLU A 93 5.08 -1.90 -12.69
CA GLU A 93 3.69 -1.46 -12.80
C GLU A 93 2.88 -1.97 -11.60
N THR A 94 2.21 -1.05 -10.91
CA THR A 94 1.16 -1.34 -9.94
C THR A 94 -0.13 -0.65 -10.38
N VAL A 95 -1.24 -1.38 -10.39
CA VAL A 95 -2.54 -0.89 -10.85
C VAL A 95 -3.50 -0.73 -9.69
N LEU A 96 -3.93 0.51 -9.45
CA LEU A 96 -5.08 0.83 -8.62
C LEU A 96 -6.34 0.86 -9.47
N THR A 97 -7.24 -0.10 -9.28
CA THR A 97 -8.57 -0.10 -9.89
C THR A 97 -9.59 0.44 -8.90
N ILE A 98 -10.52 1.29 -9.35
CA ILE A 98 -11.58 1.85 -8.51
C ILE A 98 -12.92 1.63 -9.22
N GLU A 99 -13.82 0.91 -8.55
CA GLU A 99 -15.16 0.64 -9.09
C GLU A 99 -16.03 1.92 -9.14
N PRO A 100 -16.99 2.00 -10.08
CA PRO A 100 -17.97 3.08 -10.10
C PRO A 100 -18.73 3.22 -8.76
N GLY A 101 -18.97 4.46 -8.34
CA GLY A 101 -19.70 4.76 -7.10
C GLY A 101 -18.85 4.70 -5.83
N THR A 102 -17.58 4.29 -5.92
CA THR A 102 -16.67 4.26 -4.78
C THR A 102 -16.36 5.68 -4.28
N THR A 103 -16.39 5.85 -2.95
CA THR A 103 -15.96 7.08 -2.28
C THR A 103 -14.66 6.84 -1.50
N ILE A 104 -13.67 7.71 -1.76
CA ILE A 104 -12.36 7.72 -1.15
C ILE A 104 -12.21 8.99 -0.33
N TYR A 105 -11.77 8.84 0.91
CA TYR A 105 -11.63 9.90 1.89
C TYR A 105 -10.16 10.17 2.19
N GLY A 106 -9.72 11.41 2.04
CA GLY A 106 -8.44 11.85 2.60
C GLY A 106 -8.58 12.17 4.08
N GLU A 107 -7.79 11.51 4.94
CA GLU A 107 -7.83 11.75 6.39
C GLU A 107 -7.28 13.14 6.73
N GLU A 108 -8.10 13.99 7.35
CA GLU A 108 -7.69 15.36 7.66
C GLU A 108 -6.50 15.46 8.60
N ARG A 109 -6.47 14.63 9.63
CA ARG A 109 -5.42 14.66 10.65
C ARG A 109 -4.03 14.42 10.09
N SER A 110 -3.91 13.55 9.08
CA SER A 110 -2.64 13.23 8.43
C SER A 110 -2.47 13.94 7.10
N THR A 111 -3.43 14.80 6.73
CA THR A 111 -3.52 15.44 5.41
C THR A 111 -3.39 14.39 4.31
N GLY A 112 -4.18 13.31 4.41
CA GLY A 112 -4.05 12.13 3.56
C GLY A 112 -4.10 12.46 2.06
N PHE A 113 -3.27 11.80 1.27
CA PHE A 113 -3.18 12.01 -0.18
C PHE A 113 -2.86 10.72 -0.90
N LEU A 114 -3.22 10.67 -2.19
CA LEU A 114 -2.97 9.54 -3.06
C LEU A 114 -2.00 9.94 -4.17
N VAL A 115 -0.90 9.20 -4.31
CA VAL A 115 0.08 9.31 -5.38
C VAL A 115 0.01 8.06 -6.23
N ILE A 116 -0.13 8.24 -7.54
CA ILE A 116 0.21 7.23 -8.53
C ILE A 116 1.65 7.51 -8.95
N THR A 117 2.58 6.62 -8.59
CA THR A 117 4.01 6.77 -8.92
C THR A 117 4.24 6.49 -10.41
N ARG A 118 5.45 6.78 -10.93
CA ARG A 118 5.75 6.45 -12.33
C ARG A 118 5.64 4.95 -12.53
N HIS A 119 5.41 4.55 -13.78
CA HIS A 119 5.16 3.17 -14.19
C HIS A 119 3.84 2.58 -13.64
N SER A 120 3.17 3.23 -12.69
CA SER A 120 1.91 2.76 -12.10
C SER A 120 0.69 3.46 -12.69
N LYS A 121 -0.48 2.86 -12.46
CA LYS A 121 -1.73 3.29 -13.09
C LYS A 121 -2.88 3.40 -12.12
N ILE A 122 -3.77 4.35 -12.39
CA ILE A 122 -5.11 4.41 -11.80
C ILE A 122 -6.17 4.14 -12.84
N MET A 123 -7.03 3.15 -12.60
CA MET A 123 -8.20 2.83 -13.43
C MET A 123 -9.46 3.22 -12.64
N ALA A 124 -9.82 4.50 -12.70
CA ALA A 124 -11.00 5.06 -12.03
C ALA A 124 -12.05 5.46 -13.08
N GLU A 125 -12.89 4.50 -13.44
CA GLU A 125 -13.86 4.62 -14.51
C GLU A 125 -15.29 4.63 -13.98
N GLY A 126 -15.66 5.72 -13.31
CA GLY A 126 -17.03 5.96 -12.85
C GLY A 126 -18.03 6.10 -14.01
N THR A 127 -19.29 6.36 -13.64
CA THR A 127 -20.38 6.65 -14.60
C THR A 127 -21.11 7.93 -14.19
N PRO A 128 -21.94 8.54 -15.06
CA PRO A 128 -22.77 9.68 -14.67
C PRO A 128 -23.65 9.37 -13.44
N GLU A 129 -24.17 8.15 -13.36
CA GLU A 129 -25.07 7.68 -12.30
C GLU A 129 -24.32 7.24 -11.03
N ALA A 130 -23.09 6.76 -11.19
CA ALA A 130 -22.22 6.31 -10.10
C ALA A 130 -20.80 6.88 -10.27
N PRO A 131 -20.60 8.19 -9.99
CA PRO A 131 -19.30 8.81 -10.07
C PRO A 131 -18.38 8.28 -8.96
N ILE A 132 -17.08 8.28 -9.22
CA ILE A 132 -16.06 8.04 -8.18
C ILE A 132 -15.77 9.37 -7.50
N VAL A 133 -15.74 9.39 -6.16
CA VAL A 133 -15.59 10.63 -5.38
C VAL A 133 -14.36 10.54 -4.49
N PHE A 134 -13.44 11.49 -4.64
CA PHE A 134 -12.38 11.77 -3.69
C PHE A 134 -12.75 13.00 -2.87
N THR A 135 -12.71 12.91 -1.54
CA THR A 135 -13.18 13.98 -0.66
C THR A 135 -12.50 13.97 0.71
N SER A 136 -12.71 15.01 1.51
CA SER A 136 -12.26 15.10 2.90
C SER A 136 -12.99 14.11 3.83
N SER A 137 -12.27 13.54 4.79
CA SER A 137 -12.85 12.69 5.85
C SER A 137 -13.74 13.45 6.84
N LYS A 138 -13.78 14.79 6.79
CA LYS A 138 -14.69 15.58 7.62
C LYS A 138 -16.14 15.41 7.18
N ALA A 139 -17.04 15.65 8.13
CA ALA A 139 -18.47 15.58 7.90
C ALA A 139 -18.89 16.56 6.78
N PRO A 140 -19.86 16.17 5.92
CA PRO A 140 -20.44 17.08 4.92
C PRO A 140 -20.85 18.42 5.54
N GLY A 141 -20.56 19.52 4.86
CA GLY A 141 -20.80 20.89 5.35
C GLY A 141 -19.69 21.46 6.25
N SER A 142 -18.74 20.65 6.72
CA SER A 142 -17.56 21.10 7.48
C SER A 142 -16.23 20.95 6.73
N ARG A 143 -16.30 20.49 5.47
CA ARG A 143 -15.16 20.30 4.58
C ARG A 143 -14.60 21.64 4.11
N ALA A 144 -13.28 21.75 4.03
CA ALA A 144 -12.55 22.94 3.62
C ALA A 144 -11.32 22.58 2.76
N ARG A 145 -10.80 23.57 2.04
CA ARG A 145 -9.54 23.42 1.29
C ARG A 145 -8.41 23.08 2.27
N GLY A 146 -7.55 22.16 1.88
CA GLY A 146 -6.42 21.70 2.69
C GLY A 146 -6.80 20.66 3.75
N ASP A 147 -8.07 20.24 3.84
CA ASP A 147 -8.45 19.10 4.66
C ASP A 147 -7.80 17.79 4.19
N TRP A 148 -7.28 17.70 2.97
CA TRP A 148 -6.55 16.54 2.47
C TRP A 148 -5.58 16.96 1.37
N GLY A 149 -4.57 16.14 1.09
CA GLY A 149 -3.44 16.53 0.22
C GLY A 149 -3.68 16.33 -1.28
N GLY A 150 -4.78 15.68 -1.66
CA GLY A 150 -5.20 15.57 -3.06
C GLY A 150 -4.82 14.25 -3.74
N LEU A 151 -5.07 14.23 -5.05
CA LEU A 151 -4.71 13.15 -5.97
C LEU A 151 -3.55 13.63 -6.86
N ILE A 152 -2.47 12.87 -6.90
CA ILE A 152 -1.25 13.19 -7.64
C ILE A 152 -0.96 12.04 -8.60
N LEU A 153 -0.69 12.37 -9.86
CA LEU A 153 -0.29 11.41 -10.90
C LEU A 153 1.09 11.81 -11.39
N ASN A 154 2.10 11.00 -11.07
CA ASN A 154 3.46 11.20 -11.54
C ASN A 154 3.66 10.41 -12.83
N GLY A 155 3.58 11.09 -13.96
CA GLY A 155 3.86 10.48 -15.27
C GLY A 155 5.34 10.27 -15.53
N ASN A 156 5.64 9.43 -16.53
CA ASN A 156 6.99 9.05 -16.99
C ASN A 156 7.42 9.73 -18.31
N ALA A 157 6.64 10.70 -18.80
CA ALA A 157 6.96 11.49 -19.99
C ALA A 157 8.04 12.54 -19.73
N GLN A 158 8.78 12.97 -20.76
CA GLN A 158 9.86 13.93 -20.57
C GLN A 158 9.37 15.29 -20.03
N VAL A 159 10.16 15.90 -19.14
CA VAL A 159 9.90 17.23 -18.59
C VAL A 159 10.85 18.29 -19.17
N ASN A 160 10.48 19.57 -19.07
CA ASN A 160 11.28 20.65 -19.65
C ASN A 160 12.55 21.01 -18.86
N THR A 161 12.82 20.33 -17.73
CA THR A 161 13.96 20.56 -16.85
C THR A 161 15.03 19.46 -16.92
N GLY A 162 14.85 18.46 -17.79
CA GLY A 162 15.69 17.26 -17.88
C GLY A 162 14.82 16.02 -17.99
N ASP A 163 15.34 14.88 -17.56
CA ASP A 163 14.58 13.62 -17.63
C ASP A 163 13.56 13.51 -16.49
N GLU A 164 13.88 13.97 -15.28
CA GLU A 164 12.98 13.86 -14.12
C GLU A 164 13.09 15.05 -13.17
N ALA A 165 12.07 15.21 -12.31
CA ALA A 165 12.03 16.18 -11.22
C ALA A 165 11.30 15.59 -10.00
N TYR A 166 11.55 16.15 -8.82
CA TYR A 166 10.92 15.69 -7.58
C TYR A 166 9.71 16.55 -7.23
N GLY A 167 8.57 15.90 -6.97
CA GLY A 167 7.32 16.55 -6.63
C GLY A 167 7.37 17.23 -5.26
N GLU A 168 6.75 18.41 -5.17
CA GLU A 168 6.61 19.12 -3.91
C GLU A 168 5.85 18.28 -2.87
N GLY A 169 6.08 18.56 -1.58
CA GLY A 169 5.39 17.86 -0.49
C GLY A 169 5.80 16.40 -0.32
N GLY A 170 6.83 15.91 -1.01
CA GLY A 170 7.28 14.52 -0.89
C GLY A 170 6.42 13.55 -1.70
N THR A 171 5.90 13.99 -2.85
CA THR A 171 5.00 13.20 -3.71
C THR A 171 5.74 12.27 -4.67
N GLY A 172 7.07 12.21 -4.62
CA GLY A 172 7.89 11.29 -5.42
C GLY A 172 8.44 11.91 -6.71
N TRP A 173 9.14 11.09 -7.49
CA TRP A 173 9.66 11.51 -8.80
C TRP A 173 8.55 11.52 -9.85
N TYR A 174 8.64 12.48 -10.76
CA TYR A 174 7.86 12.53 -12.00
C TYR A 174 8.78 12.90 -13.15
N GLY A 175 8.31 12.66 -14.36
CA GLY A 175 9.10 12.76 -15.57
C GLY A 175 9.84 11.47 -15.89
N GLY A 176 10.26 11.33 -17.14
CA GLY A 176 11.14 10.25 -17.55
C GLY A 176 11.47 10.33 -19.04
N THR A 177 11.45 9.17 -19.69
CA THR A 177 11.87 9.02 -21.10
C THR A 177 10.79 8.40 -21.98
N ASP A 178 9.59 8.19 -21.44
CA ASP A 178 8.47 7.59 -22.16
C ASP A 178 7.40 8.64 -22.48
N ASP A 179 7.53 9.31 -23.62
CA ASP A 179 6.60 10.36 -24.04
C ASP A 179 5.19 9.82 -24.38
N ASP A 180 5.06 8.50 -24.54
CA ASP A 180 3.78 7.82 -24.75
C ASP A 180 3.16 7.31 -23.43
N ASP A 181 3.75 7.66 -22.26
CA ASP A 181 3.29 7.23 -20.95
C ASP A 181 1.81 7.58 -20.70
N SER A 182 1.12 6.65 -20.04
CA SER A 182 -0.25 6.82 -19.57
C SER A 182 -0.38 6.26 -18.17
N SER A 183 -0.56 7.16 -17.20
CA SER A 183 -0.79 6.81 -15.79
C SER A 183 -2.24 6.35 -15.52
N GLY A 184 -3.03 6.04 -16.56
CA GLY A 184 -4.35 5.42 -16.46
C GLY A 184 -5.52 6.32 -16.88
N VAL A 185 -6.69 6.10 -16.28
CA VAL A 185 -7.96 6.72 -16.65
C VAL A 185 -8.66 7.31 -15.43
N LEU A 186 -9.06 8.58 -15.55
CA LEU A 186 -10.02 9.23 -14.65
C LEU A 186 -11.26 9.61 -15.47
N ARG A 187 -12.37 8.91 -15.26
CA ARG A 187 -13.64 9.11 -15.98
C ARG A 187 -14.81 9.18 -14.99
N TYR A 188 -15.62 10.22 -15.09
CA TYR A 188 -16.66 10.55 -14.09
C TYR A 188 -16.14 10.54 -12.64
N VAL A 189 -14.97 11.15 -12.44
CA VAL A 189 -14.34 11.35 -11.14
C VAL A 189 -14.62 12.76 -10.64
N ARG A 190 -14.96 12.89 -9.36
CA ARG A 190 -15.09 14.18 -8.67
C ARG A 190 -14.05 14.26 -7.55
N VAL A 191 -13.30 15.36 -7.54
CA VAL A 191 -12.31 15.69 -6.50
C VAL A 191 -12.84 16.92 -5.76
N GLU A 192 -13.11 16.76 -4.46
CA GLU A 192 -13.78 17.76 -3.60
C GLU A 192 -12.85 18.43 -2.58
#